data_AF-C6B3D8-F1
#
_entry.id   AF-C6B3D8-F1
#
_cell.length_a   1.000
_cell.length_b   1.000
_cell.length_c   1.000
_cell.angle_alpha   90.00
_cell.angle_beta   90.00
_cell.angle_gamma   90.00
#
_symmetry.space_group_name_H-M   'P 1'
#
loop_
_entity.id
_entity.type
_entity.pdbx_description
1 polymer ?
#
loop_
_entity_poly.entity_id
_entity_poly.type
_entity_poly.pdbx_seq_one_letter_code
_entity_poly.pdbx_strand_id
1 'polypeptide(L)'
;MRRFSVEPEEYELLKAACEATAASHPDLQRSQRESPDESAKSIEDEISGFLGAIWQDRKTVYDSAEQALQPLCLLYDLALLQVCDLSHFGLKNAHHRSRVIWPEAQLPVQPSPNAVFYVLASNLAQSMQAFRLLVLHGFEGQARATFRGVIETADLLIMVLASEATYREFIKSFEDPSESYKHWRSHLSPSKIRAAVSLLEDDDPLSIPIDQTPNEVRKDMYQWLSNFVHVNFVAHIVAAHPEDFAGNSRPLAMLGDVGEASRATLAHGLLYLWITLLRIEKLLWEQHCWKGFRGKRSRKWFKYRCRALDELFLSYLPTYWEKNPVAGTQSI
;
A
#
# COMPACT_ATOMS: atom_id res chain seq x y z
N MET A 1 -23.85 -20.76 4.17
CA MET A 1 -22.52 -21.05 3.60
C MET A 1 -22.74 -21.47 2.16
N ARG A 2 -22.46 -20.61 1.17
CA ARG A 2 -22.51 -21.05 -0.24
C ARG A 2 -21.27 -21.92 -0.46
N ARG A 3 -21.45 -23.22 -0.73
CA ARG A 3 -20.41 -24.03 -1.37
C ARG A 3 -19.95 -23.24 -2.60
N PHE A 4 -18.63 -23.08 -2.76
CA PHE A 4 -18.05 -22.47 -3.94
C PHE A 4 -18.71 -23.08 -5.18
N SER A 5 -19.27 -22.26 -6.06
CA SER A 5 -19.58 -22.72 -7.40
C SER A 5 -18.24 -22.76 -8.13
N VAL A 6 -17.46 -23.81 -7.86
CA VAL A 6 -16.38 -24.20 -8.77
C VAL A 6 -17.07 -24.49 -10.10
N GLU A 7 -16.54 -23.97 -11.20
CA GLU A 7 -17.04 -24.33 -12.52
C GLU A 7 -17.03 -25.87 -12.60
N PRO A 8 -18.16 -26.52 -12.93
CA PRO A 8 -18.30 -27.97 -12.80
C PRO A 8 -17.16 -28.76 -13.48
N GLU A 9 -16.61 -28.23 -14.58
CA GLU A 9 -15.50 -28.81 -15.32
C GLU A 9 -14.19 -28.84 -14.52
N GLU A 10 -13.85 -27.79 -13.77
CA GLU A 10 -12.61 -27.75 -12.97
C GLU A 10 -12.65 -28.70 -11.77
N TYR A 11 -13.83 -28.87 -11.19
CA TYR A 11 -14.03 -29.81 -10.08
C TYR A 11 -13.89 -31.26 -10.55
N GLU A 12 -14.48 -31.62 -11.71
CA GLU A 12 -14.34 -32.96 -12.27
C GLU A 12 -12.88 -33.27 -12.65
N LEU A 13 -12.11 -32.28 -13.11
CA LEU A 13 -10.67 -32.44 -13.37
C LEU A 13 -9.89 -32.72 -12.08
N LEU A 14 -10.17 -32.00 -10.98
CA LEU A 14 -9.54 -32.25 -9.69
C LEU A 14 -9.88 -33.65 -9.17
N LYS A 15 -11.15 -34.04 -9.25
CA LYS A 15 -11.63 -35.35 -8.82
C LYS A 15 -10.94 -36.49 -9.59
N ALA A 16 -10.87 -36.39 -10.91
CA ALA A 16 -10.16 -37.36 -11.75
C ALA A 16 -8.67 -37.46 -11.39
N ALA A 17 -8.03 -36.34 -11.03
CA ALA A 17 -6.64 -36.33 -10.57
C ALA A 17 -6.46 -37.02 -9.20
N CYS A 18 -7.40 -36.83 -8.26
CA CYS A 18 -7.40 -37.53 -6.97
C CYS A 18 -7.56 -39.05 -7.15
N GLU A 19 -8.49 -39.48 -8.01
CA GLU A 19 -8.71 -40.89 -8.36
C GLU A 19 -7.45 -41.52 -8.99
N ALA A 20 -6.84 -40.84 -9.97
CA ALA A 20 -5.61 -41.31 -10.61
C ALA A 20 -4.43 -41.38 -9.62
N THR A 21 -4.33 -40.44 -8.68
CA THR A 21 -3.30 -40.43 -7.64
C THR A 21 -3.48 -41.61 -6.68
N ALA A 22 -4.69 -41.84 -6.19
CA ALA A 22 -5.00 -42.96 -5.31
C ALA A 22 -4.74 -44.33 -5.96
N ALA A 23 -5.02 -44.46 -7.26
CA ALA A 23 -4.75 -45.69 -8.01
C ALA A 23 -3.26 -45.95 -8.26
N SER A 24 -2.46 -44.88 -8.45
CA SER A 24 -1.02 -44.99 -8.75
C SER A 24 -0.14 -45.09 -7.51
N HIS A 25 -0.61 -44.61 -6.36
CA HIS A 25 0.14 -44.54 -5.10
C HIS A 25 -0.66 -45.15 -3.94
N PRO A 26 -0.80 -46.49 -3.88
CA PRO A 26 -1.60 -47.18 -2.87
C PRO A 26 -1.01 -47.08 -1.45
N ASP A 27 0.20 -46.55 -1.30
CA ASP A 27 0.84 -46.23 -0.03
C ASP A 27 0.35 -44.91 0.59
N LEU A 28 -0.27 -44.01 -0.19
CA LEU A 28 -0.82 -42.74 0.28
C LEU A 28 -2.24 -42.86 0.86
N GLN A 29 -2.51 -43.96 1.56
CA GLN A 29 -3.78 -44.17 2.26
C GLN A 29 -3.79 -43.45 3.61
N ARG A 30 -4.89 -42.77 3.93
CA ARG A 30 -5.06 -42.11 5.24
C ARG A 30 -5.28 -43.14 6.34
N SER A 31 -5.97 -44.23 6.01
CA SER A 31 -6.18 -45.38 6.89
C SER A 31 -5.86 -46.69 6.17
N GLN A 32 -5.35 -47.67 6.91
CA GLN A 32 -4.94 -48.95 6.31
C GLN A 32 -6.14 -49.64 5.64
N ARG A 33 -5.93 -50.06 4.38
CA ARG A 33 -6.88 -50.82 3.54
C ARG A 33 -8.02 -49.98 2.93
N GLU A 34 -7.85 -48.68 2.81
CA GLU A 34 -8.74 -47.87 1.97
C GLU A 34 -8.76 -48.42 0.53
N SER A 35 -9.95 -48.50 -0.04
CA SER A 35 -10.09 -48.68 -1.49
C SER A 35 -9.57 -47.44 -2.23
N PRO A 36 -9.22 -47.53 -3.52
CA PRO A 36 -8.81 -46.37 -4.32
C PRO A 36 -9.82 -45.22 -4.28
N ASP A 37 -11.12 -45.53 -4.30
CA ASP A 37 -12.19 -44.52 -4.21
C ASP A 37 -12.25 -43.84 -2.83
N GLU A 38 -12.08 -44.61 -1.74
CA GLU A 38 -12.02 -44.09 -0.37
C GLU A 38 -10.77 -43.23 -0.13
N SER A 39 -9.63 -43.62 -0.71
CA SER A 39 -8.38 -42.86 -0.66
C SER A 39 -8.49 -41.56 -1.46
N ALA A 40 -9.05 -41.60 -2.68
CA ALA A 40 -9.30 -40.41 -3.49
C ALA A 40 -10.21 -39.39 -2.77
N LYS A 41 -11.29 -39.89 -2.14
CA LYS A 41 -12.16 -39.06 -1.31
C LYS A 41 -11.46 -38.49 -0.09
N SER A 42 -10.59 -39.27 0.56
CA SER A 42 -9.82 -38.80 1.72
C SER A 42 -8.85 -37.68 1.36
N ILE A 43 -8.27 -37.70 0.15
CA ILE A 43 -7.44 -36.62 -0.38
C ILE A 43 -8.29 -35.35 -0.59
N GLU A 44 -9.47 -35.49 -1.21
CA GLU A 44 -10.39 -34.37 -1.43
C GLU A 44 -10.88 -33.75 -0.11
N ASP A 45 -11.24 -34.59 0.86
CA ASP A 45 -11.70 -34.18 2.19
C ASP A 45 -10.57 -33.47 2.96
N GLU A 46 -9.31 -33.91 2.83
CA GLU A 46 -8.16 -33.25 3.46
C GLU A 46 -7.91 -31.85 2.87
N ILE A 47 -7.92 -31.71 1.54
CA ILE A 47 -7.78 -30.41 0.86
C ILE A 47 -8.92 -29.47 1.28
N SER A 48 -10.16 -29.95 1.23
CA SER A 48 -11.34 -29.17 1.59
C SER A 48 -11.33 -28.78 3.07
N GLY A 49 -10.90 -29.70 3.94
CA GLY A 49 -10.75 -29.48 5.37
C GLY A 49 -9.71 -28.39 5.67
N PHE A 50 -8.55 -28.44 5.02
CA PHE A 50 -7.50 -27.43 5.17
C PHE A 50 -7.96 -26.05 4.67
N LEU A 51 -8.60 -25.97 3.50
CA LEU A 51 -9.15 -24.70 2.98
C LEU A 51 -10.23 -24.13 3.92
N GLY A 52 -11.09 -25.00 4.45
CA GLY A 52 -12.08 -24.63 5.46
C GLY A 52 -11.45 -24.03 6.72
N ALA A 53 -10.38 -24.67 7.22
CA ALA A 53 -9.62 -24.18 8.38
C ALA A 53 -8.95 -22.83 8.09
N ILE A 54 -8.30 -22.67 6.93
CA ILE A 54 -7.72 -21.39 6.50
C ILE A 54 -8.78 -20.31 6.48
N TRP A 55 -9.93 -20.52 5.83
CA TRP A 55 -10.94 -19.46 5.73
C TRP A 55 -11.49 -19.04 7.09
N GLN A 56 -11.77 -20.00 7.97
CA GLN A 56 -12.26 -19.70 9.30
C GLN A 56 -11.23 -18.89 10.10
N ASP A 57 -9.96 -19.28 10.01
CA ASP A 57 -8.86 -18.56 10.63
C ASP A 57 -8.68 -17.15 10.04
N ARG A 58 -8.65 -17.01 8.70
CA ARG A 58 -8.54 -15.71 8.01
C ARG A 58 -9.69 -14.78 8.33
N LYS A 59 -10.92 -15.30 8.41
CA LYS A 59 -12.08 -14.50 8.83
C LYS A 59 -11.88 -13.99 10.26
N THR A 60 -11.43 -14.86 11.17
CA THR A 60 -11.18 -14.48 12.57
C THR A 60 -10.09 -13.41 12.68
N VAL A 61 -9.01 -13.52 11.91
CA VAL A 61 -7.96 -12.48 11.84
C VAL A 61 -8.54 -11.17 11.31
N TYR A 62 -9.28 -11.21 10.21
CA TYR A 62 -9.87 -10.01 9.62
C TYR A 62 -10.84 -9.30 10.58
N ASP A 63 -11.76 -10.04 11.19
CA ASP A 63 -12.74 -9.49 12.14
C ASP A 63 -12.03 -8.87 13.36
N SER A 64 -10.94 -9.50 13.83
CA SER A 64 -10.11 -8.96 14.93
C SER A 64 -9.36 -7.69 14.51
N ALA A 65 -8.80 -7.70 13.30
CA ALA A 65 -8.03 -6.60 12.72
C ALA A 65 -8.90 -5.37 12.51
N GLU A 66 -10.10 -5.53 11.96
CA GLU A 66 -11.04 -4.44 11.75
C GLU A 66 -11.39 -3.75 13.07
N GLN A 67 -11.58 -4.51 14.15
CA GLN A 67 -11.87 -3.94 15.47
C GLN A 67 -10.64 -3.23 16.06
N ALA A 68 -9.47 -3.86 15.99
CA ALA A 68 -8.28 -3.37 16.67
C ALA A 68 -7.56 -2.22 15.94
N LEU A 69 -7.73 -2.11 14.62
CA LEU A 69 -7.10 -1.09 13.78
C LEU A 69 -8.08 -0.03 13.29
N GLN A 70 -9.39 -0.17 13.55
CA GLN A 70 -10.45 0.63 12.92
C GLN A 70 -10.16 2.14 12.85
N PRO A 71 -9.78 2.82 13.95
CA PRO A 71 -9.62 4.27 13.92
C PRO A 71 -8.49 4.70 12.97
N LEU A 72 -7.39 3.96 12.97
CA LEU A 72 -6.26 4.20 12.06
C LEU A 72 -6.64 3.85 10.61
N CYS A 73 -7.38 2.77 10.39
CA CYS A 73 -7.87 2.39 9.07
C CYS A 73 -8.82 3.44 8.49
N LEU A 74 -9.69 4.05 9.31
CA LEU A 74 -10.58 5.12 8.84
C LEU A 74 -9.80 6.35 8.38
N LEU A 75 -8.77 6.77 9.12
CA LEU A 75 -7.89 7.87 8.69
C LEU A 75 -7.13 7.51 7.41
N TYR A 76 -6.66 6.26 7.32
CA TYR A 76 -5.99 5.75 6.13
C TYR A 76 -6.92 5.78 4.91
N ASP A 77 -8.17 5.36 5.09
CA ASP A 77 -9.18 5.31 4.04
C ASP A 77 -9.58 6.70 3.56
N LEU A 78 -9.59 7.69 4.44
CA LEU A 78 -9.75 9.08 4.03
C LEU A 78 -8.57 9.56 3.17
N ALA A 79 -7.33 9.20 3.53
CA ALA A 79 -6.14 9.54 2.73
C ALA A 79 -6.17 8.84 1.36
N LEU A 80 -6.55 7.56 1.34
CA LEU A 80 -6.74 6.79 0.11
C LEU A 80 -7.83 7.41 -0.77
N LEU A 81 -8.97 7.78 -0.20
CA LEU A 81 -10.07 8.44 -0.91
C LEU A 81 -9.61 9.75 -1.57
N GLN A 82 -8.75 10.51 -0.90
CA GLN A 82 -8.15 11.72 -1.45
C GLN A 82 -7.26 11.42 -2.65
N VAL A 83 -6.45 10.36 -2.61
CA VAL A 83 -5.63 9.91 -3.77
C VAL A 83 -6.51 9.38 -4.90
N CYS A 84 -7.57 8.63 -4.60
CA CYS A 84 -8.56 8.20 -5.59
C CYS A 84 -9.22 9.39 -6.30
N ASP A 85 -9.54 10.45 -5.57
CA ASP A 85 -10.07 11.70 -6.12
C ASP A 85 -9.08 12.40 -7.07
N LEU A 86 -7.79 12.39 -6.74
CA LEU A 86 -6.72 12.89 -7.61
C LEU A 86 -6.67 12.06 -8.90
N SER A 87 -6.65 10.74 -8.77
CA SER A 87 -6.62 9.80 -9.90
C SER A 87 -7.84 9.97 -10.81
N HIS A 88 -9.05 9.99 -10.25
CA HIS A 88 -10.28 10.18 -11.01
C HIS A 88 -10.30 11.52 -11.74
N PHE A 89 -9.79 12.58 -11.11
CA PHE A 89 -9.65 13.88 -11.75
C PHE A 89 -8.63 13.83 -12.90
N GLY A 90 -7.50 13.17 -12.72
CA GLY A 90 -6.51 12.93 -13.78
C GLY A 90 -7.14 12.20 -14.97
N LEU A 91 -7.84 11.09 -14.71
CA LEU A 91 -8.51 10.29 -15.73
C LEU A 91 -9.52 11.09 -16.54
N LYS A 92 -10.41 11.83 -15.86
CA LYS A 92 -11.42 12.67 -16.52
C LYS A 92 -10.80 13.70 -17.47
N ASN A 93 -9.58 14.15 -17.17
CA ASN A 93 -8.86 15.13 -17.96
C ASN A 93 -7.76 14.50 -18.84
N ALA A 94 -7.57 13.19 -18.86
CA ALA A 94 -6.42 12.55 -19.53
C ALA A 94 -6.29 12.95 -21.01
N HIS A 95 -7.43 13.13 -21.68
CA HIS A 95 -7.54 13.53 -23.09
C HIS A 95 -7.96 14.99 -23.30
N HIS A 96 -8.13 15.77 -22.23
CA HIS A 96 -8.43 17.20 -22.35
C HIS A 96 -7.23 17.97 -22.90
N ARG A 97 -7.49 18.97 -23.74
CA ARG A 97 -6.44 19.86 -24.28
C ARG A 97 -5.76 20.70 -23.19
N SER A 98 -6.52 21.08 -22.17
CA SER A 98 -5.98 21.82 -21.04
C SER A 98 -5.23 20.89 -20.09
N ARG A 99 -4.00 21.25 -19.76
CA ARG A 99 -3.14 20.45 -18.90
C ARG A 99 -3.41 20.75 -17.43
N VAL A 100 -3.60 19.69 -16.66
CA VAL A 100 -3.83 19.66 -15.21
C VAL A 100 -2.55 19.98 -14.46
N ILE A 101 -1.42 19.48 -14.93
CA ILE A 101 -0.09 19.80 -14.41
C ILE A 101 0.69 20.50 -15.51
N TRP A 102 1.52 21.47 -15.13
CA TRP A 102 2.32 22.25 -16.08
C TRP A 102 1.49 22.90 -17.22
N PRO A 103 0.43 23.69 -16.89
CA PRO A 103 -0.48 24.27 -17.90
C PRO A 103 0.21 25.17 -18.93
N GLU A 104 1.26 25.87 -18.54
CA GLU A 104 1.97 26.86 -19.36
C GLU A 104 3.32 26.36 -19.89
N ALA A 105 3.77 25.18 -19.46
CA ALA A 105 5.08 24.66 -19.84
C ALA A 105 5.10 24.12 -21.28
N GLN A 106 6.25 24.18 -21.94
CA GLN A 106 6.44 23.60 -23.28
C GLN A 106 6.79 22.10 -23.20
N LEU A 107 5.88 21.31 -22.66
CA LEU A 107 6.02 19.85 -22.56
C LEU A 107 5.62 19.11 -23.83
N PRO A 108 6.16 17.89 -24.07
CA PRO A 108 5.74 17.02 -25.16
C PRO A 108 4.23 16.79 -25.20
N VAL A 109 3.70 16.52 -26.39
CA VAL A 109 2.29 16.20 -26.58
C VAL A 109 1.96 14.80 -26.07
N GLN A 110 2.90 13.85 -26.19
CA GLN A 110 2.78 12.49 -25.69
C GLN A 110 4.04 12.07 -24.90
N PRO A 111 3.87 11.36 -23.76
CA PRO A 111 2.59 11.17 -23.07
C PRO A 111 2.03 12.52 -22.55
N SER A 112 0.70 12.67 -22.62
CA SER A 112 0.00 13.84 -22.07
C SER A 112 0.31 14.02 -20.58
N PRO A 113 0.61 15.25 -20.09
CA PRO A 113 0.83 15.49 -18.66
C PRO A 113 -0.34 15.04 -17.77
N ASN A 114 -1.56 15.06 -18.30
CA ASN A 114 -2.75 14.59 -17.58
C ASN A 114 -2.76 13.07 -17.43
N ALA A 115 -2.30 12.36 -18.47
CA ALA A 115 -2.15 10.91 -18.44
C ALA A 115 -1.04 10.51 -17.45
N VAL A 116 0.09 11.22 -17.44
CA VAL A 116 1.17 11.00 -16.47
C VAL A 116 0.67 11.18 -15.03
N PHE A 117 -0.04 12.28 -14.76
CA PHE A 117 -0.64 12.53 -13.45
C PHE A 117 -1.62 11.42 -13.04
N TYR A 118 -2.50 11.00 -13.94
CA TYR A 118 -3.43 9.90 -13.71
C TYR A 118 -2.69 8.59 -13.38
N VAL A 119 -1.69 8.22 -14.18
CA VAL A 119 -0.93 6.97 -13.99
C VAL A 119 -0.27 6.95 -12.62
N LEU A 120 0.41 8.02 -12.22
CA LEU A 120 1.07 8.09 -10.91
C LEU A 120 0.06 8.06 -9.75
N ALA A 121 -1.01 8.86 -9.81
CA ALA A 121 -2.04 8.88 -8.76
C ALA A 121 -2.80 7.54 -8.66
N SER A 122 -3.06 6.89 -9.79
CA SER A 122 -3.74 5.58 -9.85
C SER A 122 -2.86 4.48 -9.25
N ASN A 123 -1.57 4.44 -9.61
CA ASN A 123 -0.63 3.49 -9.01
C ASN A 123 -0.47 3.73 -7.51
N LEU A 124 -0.41 4.99 -7.06
CA LEU A 124 -0.37 5.31 -5.64
C LEU A 124 -1.60 4.76 -4.90
N ALA A 125 -2.81 4.99 -5.43
CA ALA A 125 -4.04 4.45 -4.85
C ALA A 125 -4.05 2.91 -4.80
N GLN A 126 -3.57 2.25 -5.86
CA GLN A 126 -3.49 0.79 -5.91
C GLN A 126 -2.49 0.24 -4.88
N SER A 127 -1.31 0.84 -4.76
CA SER A 127 -0.32 0.44 -3.75
C SER A 127 -0.83 0.68 -2.33
N MET A 128 -1.55 1.78 -2.09
CA MET A 128 -2.18 2.06 -0.81
C MET A 128 -3.26 1.03 -0.46
N GLN A 129 -4.11 0.67 -1.43
CA GLN A 129 -5.12 -0.37 -1.24
C GLN A 129 -4.50 -1.74 -0.96
N ALA A 130 -3.44 -2.11 -1.70
CA ALA A 130 -2.72 -3.36 -1.47
C ALA A 130 -2.10 -3.41 -0.06
N PHE A 131 -1.46 -2.32 0.37
CA PHE A 131 -0.97 -2.20 1.74
C PHE A 131 -2.08 -2.41 2.78
N ARG A 132 -3.22 -1.73 2.61
CA ARG A 132 -4.36 -1.83 3.54
C ARG A 132 -4.83 -3.28 3.68
N LEU A 133 -4.97 -4.00 2.57
CA LEU A 133 -5.38 -5.40 2.58
C LEU A 133 -4.36 -6.29 3.30
N LEU A 134 -3.06 -6.11 3.01
CA LEU A 134 -2.01 -6.89 3.66
C LEU A 134 -1.95 -6.66 5.18
N VAL A 135 -2.13 -5.42 5.63
CA VAL A 135 -2.20 -5.09 7.06
C VAL A 135 -3.39 -5.76 7.74
N LEU A 136 -4.59 -5.69 7.13
CA LEU A 136 -5.79 -6.31 7.71
C LEU A 136 -5.75 -7.84 7.73
N HIS A 137 -4.95 -8.44 6.84
CA HIS A 137 -4.72 -9.89 6.85
C HIS A 137 -3.51 -10.31 7.69
N GLY A 138 -2.82 -9.37 8.36
CA GLY A 138 -1.70 -9.68 9.25
C GLY A 138 -0.39 -10.05 8.55
N PHE A 139 -0.24 -9.68 7.27
CA PHE A 139 0.98 -9.92 6.50
C PHE A 139 2.00 -8.78 6.68
N GLU A 140 2.52 -8.63 7.89
CA GLU A 140 3.30 -7.46 8.31
C GLU A 140 4.53 -7.18 7.42
N GLY A 141 5.33 -8.20 7.13
CA GLY A 141 6.52 -8.04 6.29
C GLY A 141 6.19 -7.60 4.87
N GLN A 142 5.16 -8.22 4.27
CA GLN A 142 4.66 -7.88 2.94
C GLN A 142 4.02 -6.50 2.94
N ALA A 143 3.26 -6.15 3.98
CA ALA A 143 2.66 -4.83 4.13
C ALA A 143 3.73 -3.73 4.14
N ARG A 144 4.80 -3.86 4.94
CA ARG A 144 5.90 -2.88 4.96
C ARG A 144 6.61 -2.78 3.61
N ALA A 145 6.85 -3.90 2.94
CA ALA A 145 7.42 -3.91 1.59
C ALA A 145 6.51 -3.18 0.59
N THR A 146 5.20 -3.41 0.64
CA THR A 146 4.22 -2.70 -0.19
C THR A 146 4.14 -1.22 0.15
N PHE A 147 4.23 -0.85 1.43
CA PHE A 147 4.22 0.55 1.85
C PHE A 147 5.45 1.31 1.37
N ARG A 148 6.61 0.65 1.24
CA ARG A 148 7.76 1.25 0.56
C ARG A 148 7.43 1.62 -0.90
N GLY A 149 6.65 0.80 -1.60
CA GLY A 149 6.10 1.15 -2.92
C GLY A 149 5.18 2.37 -2.89
N VAL A 150 4.39 2.54 -1.83
CA VAL A 150 3.58 3.76 -1.59
C VAL A 150 4.49 4.98 -1.48
N ILE A 151 5.55 4.91 -0.66
CA ILE A 151 6.53 6.00 -0.50
C ILE A 151 7.21 6.34 -1.83
N GLU A 152 7.76 5.33 -2.52
CA GLU A 152 8.50 5.56 -3.76
C GLU A 152 7.60 6.15 -4.86
N THR A 153 6.35 5.71 -4.95
CA THR A 153 5.37 6.27 -5.90
C THR A 153 4.94 7.69 -5.50
N ALA A 154 4.75 7.94 -4.21
CA ALA A 154 4.37 9.25 -3.68
C ALA A 154 5.48 10.30 -3.87
N ASP A 155 6.72 9.96 -3.52
CA ASP A 155 7.88 10.83 -3.70
C ASP A 155 8.12 11.14 -5.19
N LEU A 156 7.96 10.15 -6.08
CA LEU A 156 8.02 10.38 -7.52
C LEU A 156 6.91 11.30 -8.01
N LEU A 157 5.67 11.10 -7.55
CA LEU A 157 4.55 11.99 -7.87
C LEU A 157 4.84 13.43 -7.40
N ILE A 158 5.34 13.62 -6.17
CA ILE A 158 5.76 14.92 -5.66
C ILE A 158 6.78 15.56 -6.60
N MET A 159 7.84 14.84 -6.97
CA MET A 159 8.90 15.41 -7.81
C MET A 159 8.47 15.69 -9.25
N VAL A 160 7.56 14.88 -9.81
CA VAL A 160 6.96 15.13 -11.13
C VAL A 160 6.07 16.38 -11.14
N LEU A 161 5.46 16.71 -10.01
CA LEU A 161 4.70 17.96 -9.81
C LEU A 161 5.63 19.15 -9.54
N ALA A 162 6.71 18.95 -8.78
CA ALA A 162 7.60 20.02 -8.36
C ALA A 162 8.60 20.45 -9.44
N SER A 163 9.07 19.52 -10.29
CA SER A 163 10.17 19.76 -11.23
C SER A 163 9.83 19.32 -12.66
N GLU A 164 9.85 20.28 -13.59
CA GLU A 164 9.69 20.00 -15.01
C GLU A 164 10.81 19.08 -15.53
N ALA A 165 12.02 19.22 -14.99
CA ALA A 165 13.15 18.36 -15.33
C ALA A 165 12.87 16.91 -14.93
N THR A 166 12.40 16.66 -13.70
CA THR A 166 12.01 15.31 -13.27
C THR A 166 10.88 14.75 -14.13
N TYR A 167 9.86 15.57 -14.44
CA TYR A 167 8.79 15.16 -15.36
C TYR A 167 9.37 14.66 -16.69
N ARG A 168 10.27 15.44 -17.30
CA ARG A 168 10.90 15.10 -18.60
C ARG A 168 11.70 13.81 -18.53
N GLU A 169 12.46 13.59 -17.45
CA GLU A 169 13.20 12.34 -17.29
C GLU A 169 12.29 11.14 -17.06
N PHE A 170 11.15 11.32 -16.38
CA PHE A 170 10.17 10.26 -16.13
C PHE A 170 9.48 9.78 -17.42
N ILE A 171 9.13 10.70 -18.31
CA ILE A 171 8.41 10.36 -19.55
C ILE A 171 9.32 9.92 -20.70
N LYS A 172 10.63 9.91 -20.49
CA LYS A 172 11.60 9.59 -21.54
C LYS A 172 11.46 8.12 -21.95
N SER A 173 11.19 7.90 -23.23
CA SER A 173 11.03 6.57 -23.82
C SER A 173 12.33 6.01 -24.39
N PHE A 174 12.51 4.70 -24.29
CA PHE A 174 13.67 3.97 -24.79
C PHE A 174 13.20 2.75 -25.58
N GLU A 175 13.88 2.42 -26.67
CA GLU A 175 13.65 1.17 -27.40
C GLU A 175 14.35 -0.01 -26.73
N ASP A 176 15.56 0.21 -26.18
CA ASP A 176 16.33 -0.80 -25.45
C ASP A 176 16.00 -0.77 -23.94
N PRO A 177 15.52 -1.89 -23.35
CA PRO A 177 15.33 -2.03 -21.91
C PRO A 177 16.59 -1.73 -21.08
N SER A 178 17.79 -2.02 -21.60
CA SER A 178 19.04 -1.80 -20.87
C SER A 178 19.34 -0.31 -20.69
N GLU A 179 19.09 0.50 -21.72
CA GLU A 179 19.21 1.95 -21.69
C GLU A 179 18.12 2.58 -20.81
N SER A 180 16.89 2.05 -20.86
CA SER A 180 15.81 2.45 -19.95
C SER A 180 16.21 2.26 -18.48
N TYR A 181 16.81 1.12 -18.14
CA TYR A 181 17.26 0.84 -16.78
C TYR A 181 18.42 1.74 -16.35
N LYS A 182 19.42 1.97 -17.22
CA LYS A 182 20.53 2.90 -16.94
C LYS A 182 20.02 4.32 -16.70
N HIS A 183 19.07 4.77 -17.52
CA HIS A 183 18.42 6.06 -17.38
C HIS A 183 17.70 6.18 -16.03
N TRP A 184 16.83 5.21 -15.74
CA TRP A 184 16.10 5.16 -14.48
C TRP A 184 17.06 5.18 -13.28
N ARG A 185 18.11 4.36 -13.30
CA ARG A 185 19.09 4.29 -12.19
C ARG A 185 19.78 5.64 -11.95
N SER A 186 20.08 6.37 -13.02
CA SER A 186 20.82 7.63 -12.99
C SER A 186 19.97 8.81 -12.52
N HIS A 187 18.69 8.85 -12.90
CA HIS A 187 17.82 10.01 -12.73
C HIS A 187 16.64 9.81 -11.77
N LEU A 188 16.12 8.59 -11.66
CA LEU A 188 14.82 8.29 -11.04
C LEU A 188 14.90 7.18 -9.98
N SER A 189 16.10 6.73 -9.62
CA SER A 189 16.25 5.73 -8.56
C SER A 189 15.73 6.26 -7.22
N PRO A 190 15.26 5.39 -6.30
CA PRO A 190 14.65 5.82 -5.04
C PRO A 190 15.53 6.76 -4.22
N SER A 191 16.85 6.56 -4.22
CA SER A 191 17.78 7.45 -3.52
C SER A 191 17.86 8.84 -4.17
N LYS A 192 17.83 8.93 -5.51
CA LYS A 192 17.85 10.19 -6.26
C LYS A 192 16.57 10.98 -6.03
N ILE A 193 15.42 10.32 -6.12
CA ILE A 193 14.12 10.96 -5.90
C ILE A 193 13.99 11.43 -4.45
N ARG A 194 14.36 10.60 -3.45
CA ARG A 194 14.34 11.03 -2.05
C ARG A 194 15.25 12.22 -1.76
N ALA A 195 16.45 12.23 -2.32
CA ALA A 195 17.36 13.37 -2.18
C ALA A 195 16.76 14.64 -2.78
N ALA A 196 16.08 14.53 -3.93
CA ALA A 196 15.39 15.66 -4.56
C ALA A 196 14.17 16.14 -3.75
N VAL A 197 13.40 15.22 -3.17
CA VAL A 197 12.31 15.57 -2.23
C VAL A 197 12.86 16.26 -0.99
N SER A 198 13.97 15.77 -0.43
CA SER A 198 14.61 16.38 0.74
C SER A 198 15.02 17.82 0.44
N LEU A 199 15.68 18.04 -0.71
CA LEU A 199 16.06 19.38 -1.16
C LEU A 199 14.84 20.29 -1.35
N LEU A 200 13.75 19.78 -1.95
CA LEU A 200 12.50 20.52 -2.09
C LEU A 200 11.91 20.92 -0.73
N GLU A 201 11.94 20.02 0.25
CA GLU A 201 11.43 20.29 1.61
C GLU A 201 12.35 21.26 2.37
N ASP A 202 13.66 21.25 2.13
CA ASP A 202 14.61 22.20 2.73
C ASP A 202 14.46 23.60 2.13
N ASP A 203 14.27 23.71 0.81
CA ASP A 203 14.13 24.97 0.07
C ASP A 203 12.74 25.63 0.26
N ASP A 204 11.70 24.82 0.41
CA ASP A 204 10.31 25.28 0.54
C ASP A 204 9.55 24.49 1.63
N PRO A 205 9.90 24.64 2.91
CA PRO A 205 9.37 23.79 3.98
C PRO A 205 7.85 23.88 4.15
N LEU A 206 7.21 22.74 4.42
CA LEU A 206 5.84 22.74 4.95
C LEU A 206 5.86 23.16 6.41
N SER A 207 5.02 24.12 6.76
CA SER A 207 4.73 24.41 8.16
C SER A 207 3.80 23.32 8.70
N ILE A 208 4.32 22.48 9.57
CA ILE A 208 3.56 21.46 10.30
C ILE A 208 3.66 21.74 11.81
N PRO A 209 2.57 21.60 12.57
CA PRO A 209 2.54 21.96 13.99
C PRO A 209 3.02 20.79 14.87
N ILE A 210 4.15 20.20 14.52
CA ILE A 210 4.84 19.17 15.29
C ILE A 210 6.33 19.52 15.39
N ASP A 211 7.03 19.03 16.40
CA ASP A 211 8.45 19.29 16.64
C ASP A 211 9.36 18.40 15.78
N GLN A 212 9.03 18.31 14.50
CA GLN A 212 9.78 17.60 13.47
C GLN A 212 9.57 18.31 12.14
N THR A 213 10.59 18.33 11.30
CA THR A 213 10.50 18.76 9.91
C THR A 213 9.89 17.66 9.04
N PRO A 214 9.26 18.01 7.90
CA PRO A 214 8.82 17.03 6.91
C PRO A 214 9.89 16.02 6.48
N ASN A 215 11.14 16.49 6.38
CA ASN A 215 12.27 15.68 5.97
C ASN A 215 12.66 14.65 7.05
N GLU A 216 12.67 15.05 8.32
CA GLU A 216 12.90 14.14 9.46
C GLU A 216 11.85 13.02 9.49
N VAL A 217 10.57 13.37 9.36
CA VAL A 217 9.48 12.38 9.33
C VAL A 217 9.66 11.37 8.20
N ARG A 218 9.98 11.84 6.98
CA ARG A 218 10.21 10.95 5.82
C ARG A 218 11.39 10.01 6.07
N LYS A 219 12.47 10.52 6.63
CA LYS A 219 13.69 9.75 6.94
C LYS A 219 13.41 8.67 7.98
N ASP A 220 12.72 9.01 9.05
CA ASP A 220 12.38 8.07 10.12
C ASP A 220 11.45 6.95 9.62
N MET A 221 10.45 7.30 8.82
CA MET A 221 9.56 6.32 8.19
C MET A 221 10.33 5.37 7.27
N TYR A 222 11.25 5.90 6.45
CA TYR A 222 12.04 5.07 5.57
C TYR A 222 12.93 4.09 6.35
N GLN A 223 13.55 4.55 7.45
CA GLN A 223 14.35 3.72 8.33
C GLN A 223 13.51 2.61 8.98
N TRP A 224 12.32 2.95 9.50
CA TRP A 224 11.38 2.00 10.09
C TRP A 224 11.01 0.86 9.13
N LEU A 225 10.75 1.18 7.86
CA LEU A 225 10.41 0.18 6.85
C LEU A 225 11.64 -0.65 6.45
N SER A 226 12.80 -0.01 6.34
CA SER A 226 14.03 -0.68 5.92
C SER A 226 14.42 -1.82 6.86
N ASN A 227 14.08 -1.73 8.15
CA ASN A 227 14.37 -2.77 9.16
C ASN A 227 13.68 -4.12 8.86
N PHE A 228 12.65 -4.15 8.02
CA PHE A 228 11.84 -5.35 7.71
C PHE A 228 11.83 -5.72 6.22
N VAL A 229 12.40 -4.88 5.35
CA VAL A 229 12.51 -5.16 3.91
C VAL A 229 13.75 -6.03 3.60
N HIS A 230 14.75 -6.02 4.48
CA HIS A 230 15.89 -6.93 4.35
C HIS A 230 15.59 -8.24 5.08
N VAL A 231 15.96 -9.37 4.46
CA VAL A 231 15.87 -10.72 5.03
C VAL A 231 16.79 -10.80 6.26
N ASN A 232 16.29 -10.32 7.39
CA ASN A 232 16.94 -10.40 8.69
C ASN A 232 16.25 -11.49 9.49
N PHE A 233 17.04 -12.40 10.04
CA PHE A 233 16.59 -13.52 10.86
C PHE A 233 15.59 -13.09 11.95
N VAL A 234 15.84 -11.97 12.63
CA VAL A 234 14.96 -11.46 13.70
C VAL A 234 13.59 -11.05 13.15
N ALA A 235 13.57 -10.33 12.01
CA ALA A 235 12.32 -9.93 11.37
C ALA A 235 11.50 -11.15 10.89
N HIS A 236 12.18 -12.20 10.43
CA HIS A 236 11.53 -13.43 9.99
C HIS A 236 11.01 -14.29 11.15
N ILE A 237 11.69 -14.31 12.30
CA ILE A 237 11.16 -14.98 13.51
C ILE A 237 9.84 -14.30 13.94
N VAL A 238 9.83 -12.97 14.00
CA VAL A 238 8.63 -12.20 14.38
C VAL A 238 7.50 -12.46 13.38
N ALA A 239 7.79 -12.52 12.08
CA ALA A 239 6.79 -12.81 11.05
C ALA A 239 6.30 -14.27 11.07
N ALA A 240 7.11 -15.22 11.52
CA ALA A 240 6.75 -16.65 11.59
C ALA A 240 5.88 -16.96 12.82
N HIS A 241 5.98 -16.16 13.87
CA HIS A 241 5.23 -16.30 15.11
C HIS A 241 4.52 -15.00 15.49
N PRO A 242 3.56 -14.51 14.67
CA PRO A 242 2.86 -13.30 15.03
C PRO A 242 1.91 -13.59 16.20
N GLU A 243 1.87 -12.67 17.15
CA GLU A 243 0.97 -12.69 18.31
C GLU A 243 -0.14 -11.66 18.11
N ASP A 244 -1.36 -12.01 18.52
CA ASP A 244 -2.46 -11.04 18.54
C ASP A 244 -2.31 -10.01 19.67
N PHE A 245 -3.17 -9.00 19.72
CA PHE A 245 -3.11 -7.95 20.75
C PHE A 245 -3.26 -8.44 22.20
N ALA A 246 -3.72 -9.68 22.40
CA ALA A 246 -3.81 -10.30 23.72
C ALA A 246 -2.62 -11.25 24.00
N GLY A 247 -1.62 -11.30 23.12
CA GLY A 247 -0.44 -12.16 23.24
C GLY A 247 -0.73 -13.62 22.94
N ASN A 248 -1.86 -13.94 22.30
CA ASN A 248 -2.19 -15.32 21.98
C ASN A 248 -1.58 -15.73 20.64
N SER A 249 -1.08 -16.97 20.59
CA SER A 249 -0.67 -17.62 19.36
C SER A 249 -1.84 -18.44 18.80
N ARG A 250 -2.09 -18.31 17.49
CA ARG A 250 -3.16 -19.05 16.79
C ARG A 250 -2.59 -20.24 16.00
N PRO A 251 -3.36 -21.33 15.81
CA PRO A 251 -2.88 -22.53 15.11
C PRO A 251 -2.33 -22.29 13.69
N LEU A 252 -2.84 -21.26 13.00
CA LEU A 252 -2.41 -20.85 11.67
C LEU A 252 -1.82 -19.42 11.64
N ALA A 253 -1.27 -18.95 12.76
CA ALA A 253 -0.72 -17.59 12.89
C ALA A 253 0.37 -17.29 11.84
N MET A 254 1.14 -18.29 11.39
CA MET A 254 2.11 -18.14 10.30
C MET A 254 1.52 -17.71 8.96
N LEU A 255 0.19 -17.80 8.79
CA LEU A 255 -0.54 -17.28 7.64
C LEU A 255 -0.95 -15.80 7.81
N GLY A 256 -0.44 -15.13 8.84
CA GLY A 256 -0.63 -13.73 9.17
C GLY A 256 -1.47 -13.53 10.44
N ASP A 257 -1.08 -12.61 11.30
CA ASP A 257 -1.88 -12.17 12.45
C ASP A 257 -1.69 -10.66 12.68
N VAL A 258 -2.62 -10.03 13.38
CA VAL A 258 -2.61 -8.58 13.61
C VAL A 258 -2.31 -8.28 15.07
N GLY A 259 -1.20 -7.60 15.28
CA GLY A 259 -0.74 -7.16 16.61
C GLY A 259 -0.19 -5.75 16.59
N GLU A 260 0.60 -5.41 17.60
CA GLU A 260 1.11 -4.05 17.82
C GLU A 260 2.01 -3.56 16.66
N ALA A 261 2.77 -4.47 16.04
CA ALA A 261 3.60 -4.13 14.89
C ALA A 261 2.77 -3.56 13.71
N SER A 262 1.62 -4.16 13.42
CA SER A 262 0.71 -3.71 12.35
C SER A 262 0.07 -2.37 12.67
N ARG A 263 -0.30 -2.17 13.93
CA ARG A 263 -0.80 -0.89 14.43
C ARG A 263 0.26 0.21 14.28
N ALA A 264 1.48 -0.05 14.72
CA ALA A 264 2.60 0.87 14.58
C ALA A 264 2.88 1.20 13.11
N THR A 265 2.95 0.21 12.23
CA THR A 265 3.16 0.41 10.78
C THR A 265 2.10 1.31 10.16
N LEU A 266 0.82 1.10 10.51
CA LEU A 266 -0.27 1.94 10.02
C LEU A 266 -0.16 3.37 10.56
N ALA A 267 0.13 3.55 11.85
CA ALA A 267 0.28 4.88 12.47
C ALA A 267 1.44 5.69 11.87
N HIS A 268 2.62 5.08 11.69
CA HIS A 268 3.75 5.75 11.04
C HIS A 268 3.44 6.06 9.58
N GLY A 269 2.79 5.13 8.87
CA GLY A 269 2.37 5.34 7.49
C GLY A 269 1.40 6.51 7.33
N LEU A 270 0.49 6.72 8.28
CA LEU A 270 -0.41 7.87 8.30
C LEU A 270 0.34 9.20 8.41
N LEU A 271 1.38 9.28 9.24
CA LEU A 271 2.20 10.48 9.37
C LEU A 271 2.88 10.84 8.05
N TYR A 272 3.48 9.84 7.39
CA TYR A 272 4.09 10.03 6.07
C TYR A 272 3.06 10.48 5.02
N LEU A 273 1.87 9.86 5.01
CA LEU A 273 0.79 10.19 4.07
C LEU A 273 0.25 11.61 4.29
N TRP A 274 0.10 12.03 5.54
CA TRP A 274 -0.35 13.38 5.88
C TRP A 274 0.55 14.45 5.24
N ILE A 275 1.86 14.37 5.49
CA ILE A 275 2.86 15.31 4.95
C ILE A 275 2.91 15.24 3.42
N THR A 276 2.82 14.03 2.86
CA THR A 276 2.75 13.81 1.41
C THR A 276 1.54 14.49 0.79
N LEU A 277 0.36 14.36 1.38
CA LEU A 277 -0.86 14.97 0.86
C LEU A 277 -0.85 16.49 1.00
N LEU A 278 -0.28 17.04 2.08
CA LEU A 278 -0.05 18.48 2.23
C LEU A 278 0.88 19.01 1.13
N ARG A 279 1.98 18.31 0.84
CA ARG A 279 2.93 18.68 -0.22
C ARG A 279 2.24 18.66 -1.60
N ILE A 280 1.51 17.59 -1.90
CA ILE A 280 0.77 17.47 -3.15
C ILE A 280 -0.28 18.59 -3.28
N GLU A 281 -1.05 18.89 -2.23
CA GLU A 281 -2.00 20.02 -2.24
C GLU A 281 -1.30 21.33 -2.57
N LYS A 282 -0.19 21.64 -1.89
CA LYS A 282 0.58 22.88 -2.09
C LYS A 282 1.03 23.02 -3.55
N LEU A 283 1.69 22.00 -4.10
CA LEU A 283 2.17 22.00 -5.49
C LEU A 283 1.02 22.18 -6.49
N LEU A 284 -0.08 21.44 -6.31
CA LEU A 284 -1.24 21.55 -7.20
C LEU A 284 -1.87 22.96 -7.18
N TRP A 285 -1.92 23.60 -6.01
CA TRP A 285 -2.55 24.91 -5.83
C TRP A 285 -1.68 26.05 -6.32
N GLU A 286 -0.41 26.05 -5.91
CA GLU A 286 0.52 27.16 -6.08
C GLU A 286 1.21 27.08 -7.44
N GLN A 287 1.64 25.88 -7.86
CA GLN A 287 2.45 25.70 -9.07
C GLN A 287 1.61 25.33 -10.30
N HIS A 288 0.52 24.59 -10.13
CA HIS A 288 -0.30 24.11 -11.26
C HIS A 288 -1.64 24.82 -11.43
N CYS A 289 -1.90 25.87 -10.63
CA CYS A 289 -3.10 26.69 -10.75
C CYS A 289 -4.41 25.88 -10.76
N TRP A 290 -4.48 24.76 -10.01
CA TRP A 290 -5.65 23.86 -9.98
C TRP A 290 -6.98 24.55 -9.64
N LYS A 291 -6.91 25.75 -9.06
CA LYS A 291 -8.05 26.64 -8.87
C LYS A 291 -8.93 26.83 -10.10
N GLY A 292 -8.35 26.83 -11.30
CA GLY A 292 -9.04 27.10 -12.57
C GLY A 292 -9.69 25.87 -13.22
N PHE A 293 -9.25 24.65 -12.90
CA PHE A 293 -9.64 23.43 -13.61
C PHE A 293 -10.80 22.66 -12.97
N ARG A 294 -11.26 23.08 -11.78
CA ARG A 294 -12.40 22.47 -11.08
C ARG A 294 -13.57 23.44 -11.00
N GLY A 295 -14.77 22.96 -11.36
CA GLY A 295 -16.01 23.69 -11.09
C GLY A 295 -16.16 24.01 -9.59
N LYS A 296 -16.86 25.09 -9.25
CA LYS A 296 -16.97 25.65 -7.88
C LYS A 296 -17.25 24.59 -6.81
N ARG A 297 -18.14 23.62 -7.09
CA ARG A 297 -18.48 22.51 -6.18
C ARG A 297 -17.33 21.52 -5.99
N SER A 298 -16.71 21.04 -7.07
CA SER A 298 -15.59 20.08 -7.01
C SER A 298 -14.37 20.68 -6.30
N ARG A 299 -14.10 21.98 -6.49
CA ARG A 299 -13.03 22.71 -5.80
C ARG A 299 -13.28 22.82 -4.30
N LYS A 300 -14.51 23.13 -3.89
CA LYS A 300 -14.90 23.17 -2.47
C LYS A 300 -14.73 21.80 -1.81
N TRP A 301 -15.17 20.73 -2.48
CA TRP A 301 -15.06 19.37 -1.94
C TRP A 301 -13.62 18.91 -1.78
N PHE A 302 -12.75 19.18 -2.76
CA PHE A 302 -11.33 18.85 -2.64
C PHE A 302 -10.68 19.58 -1.45
N LYS A 303 -10.86 20.91 -1.38
CA LYS A 303 -10.34 21.70 -0.25
C LYS A 303 -10.88 21.21 1.09
N TYR A 304 -12.17 20.91 1.14
CA TYR A 304 -12.78 20.36 2.34
C TYR A 304 -12.13 19.04 2.76
N ARG A 305 -11.89 18.11 1.83
CA ARG A 305 -11.23 16.83 2.13
C ARG A 305 -9.80 17.00 2.61
N CYS A 306 -9.01 17.84 1.93
CA CYS A 306 -7.66 18.18 2.38
C CYS A 306 -7.65 18.74 3.80
N ARG A 307 -8.51 19.73 4.10
CA ARG A 307 -8.58 20.34 5.43
C ARG A 307 -9.12 19.40 6.50
N ALA A 308 -10.16 18.63 6.17
CA ALA A 308 -10.69 17.63 7.10
C ALA A 308 -9.63 16.57 7.44
N LEU A 309 -8.88 16.10 6.44
CA LEU A 309 -7.76 15.18 6.66
C LEU A 309 -6.69 15.78 7.56
N ASP A 310 -6.24 17.00 7.26
CA ASP A 310 -5.25 17.74 8.05
C ASP A 310 -5.67 17.87 9.52
N GLU A 311 -6.87 18.40 9.76
CA GLU A 311 -7.44 18.57 11.12
C GLU A 311 -7.60 17.23 11.85
N LEU A 312 -8.00 16.17 11.13
CA LEU A 312 -8.13 14.83 11.71
C LEU A 312 -6.77 14.21 12.05
N PHE A 313 -5.76 14.38 11.20
CA PHE A 313 -4.39 13.94 11.51
C PHE A 313 -3.85 14.66 12.75
N LEU A 314 -4.04 15.97 12.83
CA LEU A 314 -3.59 16.81 13.95
C LEU A 314 -4.31 16.52 15.26
N SER A 315 -5.61 16.24 15.21
CA SER A 315 -6.37 15.93 16.43
C SER A 315 -6.15 14.49 16.90
N TYR A 316 -5.98 13.54 15.98
CA TYR A 316 -5.91 12.13 16.32
C TYR A 316 -4.50 11.65 16.62
N LEU A 317 -3.54 11.90 15.73
CA LEU A 317 -2.24 11.25 15.79
C LEU A 317 -1.42 11.63 17.04
N PRO A 318 -1.34 12.90 17.48
CA PRO A 318 -0.67 13.26 18.73
C PRO A 318 -1.25 12.53 19.95
N THR A 319 -2.59 12.55 20.09
CA THR A 319 -3.29 11.83 21.17
C THR A 319 -3.04 10.32 21.10
N TYR A 320 -2.94 9.77 19.89
CA TYR A 320 -2.63 8.36 19.68
C TYR A 320 -1.23 8.01 20.20
N TRP A 321 -0.19 8.80 19.87
CA TRP A 321 1.17 8.56 20.35
C TRP A 321 1.34 8.78 21.84
N GLU A 322 0.66 9.77 22.43
CA GLU A 322 0.65 9.97 23.89
C GLU A 322 0.10 8.74 24.63
N LYS A 323 -0.92 8.09 24.06
CA LYS A 323 -1.56 6.90 24.65
C LYS A 323 -0.85 5.60 24.32
N ASN A 324 -0.09 5.56 23.23
CA ASN A 324 0.62 4.37 22.74
C ASN A 324 2.08 4.74 22.50
N PRO A 325 2.86 5.02 23.56
CA PRO A 325 4.26 5.35 23.42
C PRO A 325 4.97 4.15 22.77
N VAL A 326 5.69 4.42 21.68
CA VAL A 326 6.47 3.37 21.00
C VAL A 326 7.50 2.84 22.00
N ALA A 327 7.41 1.56 22.32
CA ALA A 327 8.41 0.91 23.18
C ALA A 327 9.79 1.05 22.50
N GLY A 328 10.64 1.91 23.04
CA GLY A 328 11.98 2.19 22.51
C GLY A 328 12.26 3.63 22.05
N THR A 329 11.28 4.55 22.08
CA THR A 329 11.53 6.00 21.89
C THR A 329 11.40 6.76 23.21
N GLN A 330 12.13 6.32 24.24
CA GLN A 330 12.58 7.25 25.26
C GLN A 330 13.81 7.98 24.70
N SER A 331 13.65 9.28 24.45
CA SER A 331 14.70 10.23 24.05
C SER A 331 15.58 9.84 22.86
N ILE A 332 15.28 10.43 21.71
CA ILE A 332 16.34 11.01 20.86
C ILE A 332 16.12 12.52 20.89
#